data_AF-A0A9E5KNQ3-F1
#
_entry.id   AF-A0A9E5KNQ3-F1
#
_cell.length_a   1.000
_cell.length_b   1.000
_cell.length_c   1.000
_cell.angle_alpha   90.00
_cell.angle_beta   90.00
_cell.angle_gamma   90.00
#
_symmetry.space_group_name_H-M   'P 1'
#
loop_
_entity.id
_entity.type
_entity.pdbx_description
1 polymer ?
#
loop_
_entity_poly.entity_id
_entity_poly.type
_entity_poly.pdbx_seq_one_letter_code
_entity_poly.pdbx_strand_id
1 'polypeptide(L)'
;VASADAGFLGFVASVRTVGANTVIDIFAGVDNASDKFLNVYNANISTTLTGGFVQKAGLATKTWKPDTAGFTSTRSTSDDSFFTAGTFSGGAYGGEYYASSNTNGDPNFTGTSWNATPASPAATTVPANAGWYTGDPTSVDNRAESLAGMVGRWNTLATAASGNTPASLGSATANYGIWCGHIVVAGAGTMGNNILWSASMSIKDGVTGATDQRISTFIPAPGALALLGIAGFASRRRRA
;
A
#
# COMPACT_ATOMS: atom_id res chain seq x y z
N VAL A 1 15.99 15.26 26.32
CA VAL A 1 14.94 14.44 25.67
C VAL A 1 15.39 14.26 24.24
N ALA A 2 15.82 13.06 23.85
CA ALA A 2 16.21 12.81 22.46
C ALA A 2 14.96 13.01 21.59
N SER A 3 15.08 13.83 20.53
CA SER A 3 14.02 14.05 19.55
C SER A 3 13.60 12.69 19.01
N ALA A 4 12.39 12.24 19.33
CA ALA A 4 11.79 11.11 18.62
C ALA A 4 11.66 11.55 17.16
N ASP A 5 12.35 10.86 16.28
CA ASP A 5 12.35 11.11 14.84
C ASP A 5 10.96 10.78 14.28
N ALA A 6 10.14 11.83 14.09
CA ALA A 6 8.75 11.81 13.67
C ALA A 6 8.64 11.62 12.16
N GLY A 7 8.71 10.36 11.73
CA GLY A 7 8.91 10.00 10.34
C GLY A 7 8.10 8.80 9.89
N PHE A 8 8.32 8.38 8.66
CA PHE A 8 7.73 7.18 8.10
C PHE A 8 8.27 5.95 8.83
N LEU A 9 7.39 5.21 9.50
CA LEU A 9 7.75 4.05 10.30
C LEU A 9 7.76 2.73 9.51
N GLY A 10 7.21 2.73 8.30
CA GLY A 10 7.01 1.58 7.45
C GLY A 10 5.55 1.43 7.05
N PHE A 11 5.24 0.49 6.16
CA PHE A 11 3.85 0.24 5.78
C PHE A 11 3.08 -0.54 6.86
N VAL A 12 1.81 -0.21 7.02
CA VAL A 12 0.83 -0.98 7.80
C VAL A 12 -0.27 -1.43 6.85
N ALA A 13 -0.77 -2.65 6.99
CA ALA A 13 -1.88 -3.13 6.18
C ALA A 13 -3.06 -3.55 7.07
N SER A 14 -4.28 -3.26 6.62
CA SER A 14 -5.53 -3.83 7.14
C SER A 14 -5.99 -4.91 6.18
N VAL A 15 -5.94 -6.18 6.60
CA VAL A 15 -6.31 -7.34 5.78
C VAL A 15 -7.64 -7.89 6.23
N ARG A 16 -8.61 -7.99 5.32
CA ARG A 16 -9.92 -8.57 5.60
C ARG A 16 -10.38 -9.47 4.47
N THR A 17 -11.16 -10.50 4.82
CA THR A 17 -11.86 -11.33 3.84
C THR A 17 -13.27 -10.79 3.66
N VAL A 18 -13.67 -10.53 2.41
CA VAL A 18 -15.01 -10.07 2.04
C VAL A 18 -15.53 -10.97 0.92
N GLY A 19 -16.50 -11.82 1.24
CA GLY A 19 -16.97 -12.84 0.31
C GLY A 19 -15.84 -13.76 -0.15
N ALA A 20 -15.63 -13.84 -1.46
CA ALA A 20 -14.56 -14.65 -2.06
C ALA A 20 -13.22 -13.90 -2.19
N ASN A 21 -13.15 -12.63 -1.79
CA ASN A 21 -11.98 -11.79 -2.00
C ASN A 21 -11.25 -11.51 -0.68
N THR A 22 -9.94 -11.30 -0.78
CA THR A 22 -9.14 -10.67 0.26
C THR A 22 -8.93 -9.21 -0.12
N VAL A 23 -9.35 -8.31 0.77
CA VAL A 23 -9.23 -6.85 0.61
C VAL A 23 -8.16 -6.34 1.56
N ILE A 24 -7.26 -5.52 1.05
CA ILE A 24 -6.08 -5.05 1.76
C ILE A 24 -5.94 -3.54 1.56
N ASP A 25 -6.11 -2.80 2.64
CA ASP A 25 -5.78 -1.37 2.65
C ASP A 25 -4.36 -1.18 3.17
N ILE A 26 -3.55 -0.39 2.45
CA ILE A 26 -2.16 -0.12 2.78
C ILE A 26 -2.01 1.33 3.25
N PHE A 27 -1.31 1.50 4.35
CA PHE A 27 -1.06 2.77 5.00
C PHE A 27 0.44 3.02 5.10
N ALA A 28 0.85 4.28 4.91
CA ALA A 28 2.10 4.73 5.49
C ALA A 28 1.93 4.88 6.99
N GLY A 29 2.53 3.99 7.77
CA GLY A 29 2.56 4.10 9.22
C GLY A 29 3.44 5.27 9.65
N VAL A 30 2.90 6.12 10.51
CA VAL A 30 3.54 7.31 11.06
C VAL A 30 3.23 7.42 12.56
N ASP A 31 4.03 8.19 13.28
CA ASP A 31 3.81 8.46 14.71
C ASP A 31 3.07 9.77 14.98
N ASN A 32 2.93 10.64 13.97
CA ASN A 32 2.26 11.93 14.10
C ASN A 32 1.05 12.08 13.17
N ALA A 33 -0.09 12.51 13.73
CA ALA A 33 -1.31 12.79 12.97
C ALA A 33 -1.17 13.97 11.97
N SER A 34 -0.20 14.85 12.21
CA SER A 34 0.10 16.00 11.37
C SER A 34 0.97 15.67 10.17
N ASP A 35 1.50 14.46 10.06
CA ASP A 35 2.26 14.04 8.88
C ASP A 35 1.38 14.04 7.62
N LYS A 36 2.02 14.26 6.48
CA LYS A 36 1.34 14.36 5.18
C LYS A 36 2.01 13.50 4.13
N PHE A 37 1.18 12.83 3.34
CA PHE A 37 1.65 12.02 2.22
C PHE A 37 2.26 12.91 1.14
N LEU A 38 3.32 12.41 0.48
CA LEU A 38 3.87 13.02 -0.73
C LEU A 38 3.79 12.05 -1.90
N ASN A 39 4.43 10.88 -1.79
CA ASN A 39 4.42 9.88 -2.86
C ASN A 39 4.76 8.47 -2.38
N VAL A 40 4.28 7.48 -3.14
CA VAL A 40 4.87 6.13 -3.22
C VAL A 40 5.62 6.03 -4.54
N TYR A 41 6.79 5.40 -4.53
CA TYR A 41 7.64 5.23 -5.72
C TYR A 41 8.51 3.98 -5.60
N ASN A 42 9.10 3.56 -6.71
CA ASN A 42 9.87 2.30 -6.79
C ASN A 42 9.07 1.09 -6.26
N ALA A 43 7.75 1.12 -6.44
CA ALA A 43 6.86 0.09 -5.93
C ALA A 43 6.99 -1.18 -6.77
N ASN A 44 7.26 -2.28 -6.08
CA ASN A 44 7.29 -3.64 -6.58
C ASN A 44 6.19 -4.40 -5.83
N ILE A 45 5.02 -4.43 -6.47
CA ILE A 45 3.78 -5.00 -5.91
C ILE A 45 3.32 -6.11 -6.84
N SER A 46 3.13 -7.31 -6.31
CA SER A 46 2.76 -8.47 -7.11
C SER A 46 1.95 -9.47 -6.32
N THR A 47 1.22 -10.33 -7.01
CA THR A 47 0.54 -11.47 -6.40
C THR A 47 0.83 -12.74 -7.19
N THR A 48 0.96 -13.87 -6.48
CA THR A 48 1.06 -15.20 -7.08
C THR A 48 -0.31 -15.88 -7.20
N LEU A 49 -1.39 -15.23 -6.75
CA LEU A 49 -2.75 -15.77 -6.84
C LEU A 49 -3.22 -15.77 -8.29
N THR A 50 -3.90 -16.84 -8.68
CA THR A 50 -4.50 -16.96 -10.01
C THR A 50 -5.52 -15.84 -10.24
N GLY A 51 -5.42 -15.15 -11.38
CA GLY A 51 -6.29 -14.02 -11.71
C GLY A 51 -5.69 -12.65 -11.36
N GLY A 52 -4.59 -12.60 -10.60
CA GLY A 52 -3.92 -11.34 -10.28
C GLY A 52 -4.72 -10.49 -9.30
N PHE A 53 -4.61 -9.18 -9.44
CA PHE A 53 -5.42 -8.22 -8.70
C PHE A 53 -6.80 -8.06 -9.35
N VAL A 54 -7.82 -7.95 -8.52
CA VAL A 54 -9.21 -7.75 -8.96
C VAL A 54 -9.40 -6.30 -9.37
N GLN A 55 -10.03 -6.10 -10.50
CA GLN A 55 -10.37 -4.82 -11.09
C GLN A 55 -11.84 -4.86 -11.47
N LYS A 56 -12.62 -3.84 -11.07
CA LYS A 56 -14.05 -3.83 -11.35
C LYS A 56 -14.31 -3.53 -12.83
N ALA A 57 -15.30 -4.21 -13.40
CA ALA A 57 -15.69 -4.00 -14.78
C ALA A 57 -16.30 -2.59 -14.97
N GLY A 58 -15.51 -1.66 -15.49
CA GLY A 58 -15.95 -0.30 -15.78
C GLY A 58 -14.81 0.53 -16.35
N LEU A 59 -15.12 1.53 -17.20
CA LEU A 59 -14.07 2.38 -17.79
C LEU A 59 -13.30 3.16 -16.71
N ALA A 60 -13.96 3.52 -15.61
CA ALA A 60 -13.36 4.27 -14.50
C ALA A 60 -12.72 3.40 -13.41
N THR A 61 -12.92 2.07 -13.45
CA THR A 61 -12.57 1.14 -12.36
C THR A 61 -11.76 -0.05 -12.83
N LYS A 62 -11.29 -0.06 -14.08
CA LYS A 62 -10.50 -1.18 -14.63
C LYS A 62 -9.00 -0.90 -14.64
N THR A 63 -8.57 0.10 -13.88
CA THR A 63 -7.18 0.57 -13.80
C THR A 63 -6.82 0.83 -12.34
N TRP A 64 -5.53 1.08 -12.09
CA TRP A 64 -5.04 1.41 -10.75
C TRP A 64 -5.40 2.82 -10.27
N LYS A 65 -6.02 3.61 -11.14
CA LYS A 65 -6.50 4.95 -10.82
C LYS A 65 -7.86 4.82 -10.13
N PRO A 66 -8.10 5.53 -9.01
CA PRO A 66 -9.41 5.58 -8.38
C PRO A 66 -10.51 6.10 -9.33
N ASP A 67 -11.73 5.62 -9.13
CA ASP A 67 -12.92 6.11 -9.82
C ASP A 67 -13.28 7.51 -9.33
N THR A 68 -12.81 8.51 -10.07
CA THR A 68 -13.13 9.92 -9.83
C THR A 68 -14.43 10.37 -10.51
N ALA A 69 -15.08 9.52 -11.31
CA ALA A 69 -16.30 9.86 -12.02
C ALA A 69 -17.54 9.52 -11.19
N GLY A 70 -17.55 8.33 -10.59
CA GLY A 70 -18.62 7.84 -9.72
C GLY A 70 -18.31 7.91 -8.22
N PHE A 71 -17.07 8.24 -7.84
CA PHE A 71 -16.62 8.28 -6.45
C PHE A 71 -16.87 6.95 -5.72
N THR A 72 -16.58 5.83 -6.38
CA THR A 72 -16.85 4.47 -5.86
C THR A 72 -15.63 3.76 -5.29
N SER A 73 -14.43 4.32 -5.42
CA SER A 73 -13.18 3.78 -4.87
C SER A 73 -13.03 4.14 -3.39
N THR A 74 -13.65 3.34 -2.53
CA THR A 74 -13.67 3.53 -1.07
C THR A 74 -13.05 2.33 -0.35
N ARG A 75 -12.81 2.43 0.96
CA ARG A 75 -12.40 1.25 1.74
C ARG A 75 -13.44 0.15 1.80
N SER A 76 -14.71 0.44 1.54
CA SER A 76 -15.74 -0.60 1.52
C SER A 76 -15.72 -1.43 0.22
N THR A 77 -15.00 -0.95 -0.79
CA THR A 77 -14.86 -1.63 -2.07
C THR A 77 -14.19 -2.98 -1.86
N SER A 78 -14.74 -4.01 -2.49
CA SER A 78 -14.30 -5.40 -2.30
C SER A 78 -14.07 -6.13 -3.62
N ASP A 79 -14.28 -5.43 -4.74
CA ASP A 79 -14.26 -5.94 -6.09
C ASP A 79 -13.40 -5.07 -7.03
N ASP A 80 -12.54 -4.19 -6.49
CA ASP A 80 -11.71 -3.28 -7.28
C ASP A 80 -10.38 -2.96 -6.58
N SER A 81 -9.30 -2.71 -7.34
CA SER A 81 -7.99 -2.36 -6.79
C SER A 81 -7.51 -1.02 -7.33
N PHE A 82 -7.09 -0.11 -6.45
CA PHE A 82 -6.68 1.24 -6.81
C PHE A 82 -5.66 1.82 -5.80
N PHE A 83 -4.89 2.81 -6.24
CA PHE A 83 -3.96 3.52 -5.37
C PHE A 83 -4.52 4.86 -4.92
N THR A 84 -4.24 5.25 -3.68
CA THR A 84 -4.74 6.49 -3.07
C THR A 84 -3.58 7.46 -2.81
N ALA A 85 -3.83 8.75 -3.02
CA ALA A 85 -2.81 9.81 -3.05
C ALA A 85 -3.43 11.21 -2.82
N GLY A 86 -4.54 11.27 -2.09
CA GLY A 86 -5.36 12.45 -1.76
C GLY A 86 -5.22 13.72 -2.62
N THR A 87 -6.18 14.05 -3.49
CA THR A 87 -6.15 15.31 -4.27
C THR A 87 -7.50 15.93 -4.60
N PHE A 88 -8.62 15.42 -4.10
CA PHE A 88 -9.96 15.95 -4.47
C PHE A 88 -10.65 16.71 -3.33
N SER A 89 -9.87 17.14 -2.34
CA SER A 89 -10.24 18.05 -1.27
C SER A 89 -11.46 17.61 -0.45
N GLY A 90 -11.64 16.31 -0.23
CA GLY A 90 -12.57 15.75 0.76
C GLY A 90 -14.00 16.29 0.68
N GLY A 91 -14.49 16.61 -0.52
CA GLY A 91 -15.86 17.09 -0.69
C GLY A 91 -16.90 16.09 -0.18
N ALA A 92 -18.03 16.60 0.31
CA ALA A 92 -19.14 15.83 0.90
C ALA A 92 -19.81 14.78 -0.03
N TYR A 93 -19.30 14.58 -1.25
CA TYR A 93 -19.94 13.80 -2.30
C TYR A 93 -19.36 12.40 -2.53
N GLY A 94 -18.40 11.92 -1.72
CA GLY A 94 -17.97 10.54 -1.95
C GLY A 94 -16.82 10.01 -1.12
N GLY A 95 -16.83 10.18 0.20
CA GLY A 95 -15.98 9.40 1.10
C GLY A 95 -14.48 9.41 0.74
N GLU A 96 -13.80 10.49 1.12
CA GLU A 96 -12.43 10.54 1.68
C GLU A 96 -11.32 9.69 1.00
N TYR A 97 -10.23 10.35 0.58
CA TYR A 97 -8.91 9.80 0.20
C TYR A 97 -8.68 9.35 -1.28
N TYR A 98 -8.96 10.20 -2.28
CA TYR A 98 -8.70 9.90 -3.72
C TYR A 98 -7.29 10.26 -4.19
N ALA A 99 -6.59 9.39 -4.93
CA ALA A 99 -5.33 9.75 -5.61
C ALA A 99 -5.46 10.83 -6.68
N SER A 100 -4.36 11.54 -6.91
CA SER A 100 -4.19 12.37 -8.10
C SER A 100 -4.48 11.57 -9.36
N SER A 101 -5.09 12.24 -10.32
CA SER A 101 -5.43 11.66 -11.61
C SER A 101 -4.21 11.37 -12.49
N ASN A 102 -2.98 11.66 -12.02
CA ASN A 102 -1.76 11.59 -12.79
C ASN A 102 -0.65 10.79 -12.07
N THR A 103 0.30 10.30 -12.86
CA THR A 103 1.52 9.60 -12.43
C THR A 103 2.76 10.27 -13.00
N ASN A 104 2.71 11.56 -13.34
CA ASN A 104 3.85 12.25 -13.98
C ASN A 104 5.15 12.21 -13.15
N GLY A 105 5.07 11.98 -11.84
CA GLY A 105 6.22 11.75 -10.95
C GLY A 105 6.82 10.34 -11.02
N ASP A 106 6.17 9.39 -11.71
CA ASP A 106 6.64 8.02 -11.94
C ASP A 106 6.16 7.46 -13.31
N PRO A 107 7.06 7.34 -14.31
CA PRO A 107 6.67 7.07 -15.69
C PRO A 107 6.18 5.63 -15.95
N ASN A 108 6.23 4.73 -14.96
CA ASN A 108 6.03 3.29 -15.20
C ASN A 108 4.56 2.88 -15.31
N PHE A 109 3.64 3.69 -14.79
CA PHE A 109 2.21 3.59 -15.12
C PHE A 109 1.96 4.09 -16.55
N THR A 110 2.20 3.21 -17.52
CA THR A 110 2.05 3.53 -18.94
C THR A 110 0.71 3.06 -19.49
N GLY A 111 0.20 3.83 -20.46
CA GLY A 111 -0.98 3.49 -21.26
C GLY A 111 -2.23 3.18 -20.43
N THR A 112 -2.74 1.96 -20.58
CA THR A 112 -4.05 1.53 -20.07
C THR A 112 -4.03 1.03 -18.63
N SER A 113 -2.86 0.96 -17.99
CA SER A 113 -2.73 0.58 -16.57
C SER A 113 -3.22 1.66 -15.61
N TRP A 114 -3.24 2.93 -16.07
CA TRP A 114 -3.74 4.08 -15.32
C TRP A 114 -4.91 4.76 -16.04
N ASN A 115 -4.82 4.91 -17.37
CA ASN A 115 -5.84 5.56 -18.19
C ASN A 115 -6.51 4.55 -19.13
N ALA A 116 -7.63 3.98 -18.70
CA ALA A 116 -8.34 2.99 -19.50
C ALA A 116 -8.90 3.57 -20.79
N THR A 117 -9.02 2.72 -21.81
CA THR A 117 -9.79 2.98 -23.03
C THR A 117 -10.95 2.00 -23.13
N PRO A 118 -12.00 2.26 -23.92
CA PRO A 118 -13.08 1.29 -24.09
C PRO A 118 -12.59 -0.11 -24.48
N ALA A 119 -11.55 -0.18 -25.33
CA ALA A 119 -10.97 -1.44 -25.81
C ALA A 119 -9.91 -2.05 -24.87
N SER A 120 -9.42 -1.32 -23.86
CA SER A 120 -8.35 -1.85 -23.01
C SER A 120 -8.86 -2.97 -22.09
N PRO A 121 -8.04 -4.00 -21.81
CA PRO A 121 -8.33 -4.94 -20.73
C PRO A 121 -8.24 -4.24 -19.36
N ALA A 122 -8.70 -4.93 -18.32
CA ALA A 122 -8.49 -4.50 -16.94
C ALA A 122 -7.03 -4.69 -16.51
N ALA A 123 -6.49 -3.76 -15.72
CA ALA A 123 -5.11 -3.78 -15.26
C ALA A 123 -4.93 -4.67 -14.02
N THR A 124 -4.75 -5.97 -14.22
CA THR A 124 -4.64 -6.95 -13.12
C THR A 124 -3.23 -7.10 -12.54
N THR A 125 -2.27 -6.30 -13.01
CA THR A 125 -0.88 -6.30 -12.55
C THR A 125 -0.39 -4.86 -12.34
N VAL A 126 0.41 -4.65 -11.30
CA VAL A 126 1.08 -3.37 -11.04
C VAL A 126 2.39 -3.35 -11.83
N PRO A 127 2.68 -2.30 -12.61
CA PRO A 127 3.96 -2.15 -13.29
C PRO A 127 5.14 -2.19 -12.31
N ALA A 128 6.28 -2.72 -12.75
CA ALA A 128 7.50 -2.69 -11.94
C ALA A 128 7.96 -1.25 -11.70
N ASN A 129 8.46 -0.98 -10.49
CA ASN A 129 8.86 0.35 -10.04
C ASN A 129 7.74 1.39 -10.21
N ALA A 130 6.50 1.01 -9.97
CA ALA A 130 5.35 1.90 -10.03
C ALA A 130 5.44 3.02 -8.96
N GLY A 131 4.69 4.09 -9.20
CA GLY A 131 4.59 5.18 -8.25
C GLY A 131 3.40 6.09 -8.50
N TRP A 132 2.96 6.75 -7.44
CA TRP A 132 1.85 7.68 -7.43
C TRP A 132 2.10 8.71 -6.36
N TYR A 133 1.59 9.92 -6.56
CA TYR A 133 1.89 11.06 -5.70
C TYR A 133 0.68 11.96 -5.55
N THR A 134 0.73 12.83 -4.53
CA THR A 134 -0.23 13.91 -4.37
C THR A 134 0.32 15.20 -4.97
N GLY A 135 -0.50 15.89 -5.75
CA GLY A 135 -0.23 17.28 -6.15
C GLY A 135 -0.60 18.31 -5.07
N ASP A 136 -1.32 17.87 -4.03
CA ASP A 136 -1.77 18.69 -2.90
C ASP A 136 -1.50 17.98 -1.57
N PRO A 137 -0.26 18.08 -1.05
CA PRO A 137 0.10 17.50 0.25
C PRO A 137 -0.75 18.03 1.42
N THR A 138 -1.38 19.20 1.27
CA THR A 138 -2.22 19.81 2.32
C THR A 138 -3.65 19.32 2.29
N SER A 139 -4.03 18.52 1.30
CA SER A 139 -5.37 17.98 1.17
C SER A 139 -5.77 17.20 2.43
N VAL A 140 -7.02 17.37 2.87
CA VAL A 140 -7.61 16.58 3.96
C VAL A 140 -7.63 15.08 3.63
N ASP A 141 -7.61 14.75 2.34
CA ASP A 141 -7.50 13.40 1.79
C ASP A 141 -6.10 12.77 1.93
N ASN A 142 -5.12 13.48 2.51
CA ASN A 142 -3.78 12.96 2.83
C ASN A 142 -3.53 12.95 4.34
N ARG A 143 -4.57 13.14 5.16
CA ARG A 143 -4.46 13.20 6.61
C ARG A 143 -4.14 11.82 7.17
N ALA A 144 -3.20 11.78 8.10
CA ALA A 144 -2.95 10.59 8.90
C ALA A 144 -4.15 10.33 9.83
N GLU A 145 -4.61 9.09 9.86
CA GLU A 145 -5.72 8.65 10.71
C GLU A 145 -5.27 7.65 11.76
N SER A 146 -6.06 7.47 12.81
CA SER A 146 -5.72 6.53 13.88
C SER A 146 -5.71 5.09 13.38
N LEU A 147 -4.64 4.35 13.70
CA LEU A 147 -4.53 2.90 13.46
C LEU A 147 -5.01 2.06 14.66
N ALA A 148 -5.53 2.71 15.70
CA ALA A 148 -6.03 2.02 16.88
C ALA A 148 -7.20 1.10 16.53
N GLY A 149 -7.12 -0.17 16.95
CA GLY A 149 -8.18 -1.15 16.68
C GLY A 149 -8.26 -1.63 15.23
N MET A 150 -7.27 -1.34 14.37
CA MET A 150 -7.25 -1.80 12.99
C MET A 150 -7.38 -3.33 12.90
N VAL A 151 -8.43 -3.78 12.21
CA VAL A 151 -8.71 -5.20 11.97
C VAL A 151 -7.67 -5.78 11.03
N GLY A 152 -7.21 -7.01 11.32
CA GLY A 152 -6.27 -7.73 10.47
C GLY A 152 -5.00 -6.93 10.20
N ARG A 153 -4.48 -6.24 11.24
CA ARG A 153 -3.29 -5.40 11.12
C ARG A 153 -2.06 -6.26 10.81
N TRP A 154 -1.38 -5.92 9.73
CA TRP A 154 -0.05 -6.42 9.37
C TRP A 154 0.93 -5.27 9.38
N ASN A 155 2.12 -5.52 9.93
CA ASN A 155 3.16 -4.51 10.04
C ASN A 155 4.38 -4.96 9.22
N THR A 156 5.08 -3.97 8.68
CA THR A 156 6.42 -4.15 8.16
C THR A 156 7.42 -4.04 9.32
N LEU A 157 8.63 -4.58 9.11
CA LEU A 157 9.71 -4.46 10.08
C LEU A 157 10.32 -3.04 10.06
N ALA A 158 11.27 -2.81 10.96
CA ALA A 158 12.12 -1.63 10.94
C ALA A 158 12.70 -1.38 9.53
N THR A 159 12.65 -0.13 9.10
CA THR A 159 13.27 0.31 7.85
C THR A 159 14.69 0.79 8.14
N ALA A 160 15.62 0.49 7.24
CA ALA A 160 16.99 0.98 7.36
C ALA A 160 17.04 2.51 7.19
N ALA A 161 18.06 3.13 7.78
CA ALA A 161 18.37 4.54 7.53
C ALA A 161 18.60 4.78 6.03
N SER A 162 18.17 5.93 5.52
CA SER A 162 18.30 6.28 4.10
C SER A 162 18.59 7.77 3.94
N GLY A 163 19.65 8.13 3.20
CA GLY A 163 20.09 9.51 3.10
C GLY A 163 20.39 10.14 4.48
N ASN A 164 19.73 11.26 4.78
CA ASN A 164 19.83 11.95 6.08
C ASN A 164 18.77 11.51 7.09
N THR A 165 17.99 10.49 6.75
CA THR A 165 16.91 9.98 7.58
C THR A 165 17.41 8.78 8.41
N PRO A 166 17.24 8.78 9.74
CA PRO A 166 17.50 7.64 10.61
C PRO A 166 16.68 6.38 10.27
N ALA A 167 17.06 5.24 10.86
CA ALA A 167 16.27 4.01 10.75
C ALA A 167 14.94 4.13 11.50
N SER A 168 13.90 3.43 11.05
CA SER A 168 12.63 3.37 11.78
C SER A 168 12.65 2.29 12.87
N LEU A 169 11.78 2.46 13.88
CA LEU A 169 11.47 1.41 14.86
C LEU A 169 10.54 0.31 14.30
N GLY A 170 10.10 0.45 13.05
CA GLY A 170 9.14 -0.43 12.38
C GLY A 170 7.70 0.01 12.57
N SER A 171 6.81 -0.43 11.68
CA SER A 171 5.43 0.08 11.65
C SER A 171 4.52 -0.50 12.73
N ALA A 172 5.03 -1.44 13.55
CA ALA A 172 4.35 -1.93 14.74
C ALA A 172 4.13 -0.83 15.80
N THR A 173 4.98 0.20 15.82
CA THR A 173 4.85 1.35 16.73
C THR A 173 4.04 2.50 16.12
N ALA A 174 3.56 2.37 14.87
CA ALA A 174 2.76 3.41 14.22
C ALA A 174 1.40 3.54 14.90
N ASN A 175 1.11 4.77 15.36
CA ASN A 175 -0.17 5.13 15.96
C ASN A 175 -1.15 5.66 14.92
N TYR A 176 -0.61 6.24 13.84
CA TYR A 176 -1.39 6.80 12.75
C TYR A 176 -0.93 6.22 11.41
N GLY A 177 -1.78 6.33 10.40
CA GLY A 177 -1.49 5.87 9.06
C GLY A 177 -2.13 6.75 8.00
N ILE A 178 -1.42 6.98 6.90
CA ILE A 178 -1.97 7.67 5.74
C ILE A 178 -2.30 6.63 4.67
N TRP A 179 -3.57 6.52 4.28
CA TRP A 179 -4.01 5.52 3.33
C TRP A 179 -3.44 5.81 1.94
N CYS A 180 -2.69 4.86 1.39
CA CYS A 180 -1.95 5.03 0.13
C CYS A 180 -2.25 3.94 -0.90
N GLY A 181 -3.04 2.92 -0.57
CA GLY A 181 -3.41 1.89 -1.53
C GLY A 181 -4.52 0.97 -1.05
N HIS A 182 -5.24 0.43 -2.01
CA HIS A 182 -6.31 -0.53 -1.83
C HIS A 182 -6.12 -1.65 -2.86
N ILE A 183 -5.80 -2.84 -2.40
CA ILE A 183 -5.61 -3.99 -3.29
C ILE A 183 -6.59 -5.09 -2.92
N VAL A 184 -7.20 -5.66 -3.94
CA VAL A 184 -8.13 -6.77 -3.85
C VAL A 184 -7.57 -7.93 -4.65
N VAL A 185 -7.58 -9.11 -4.05
CA VAL A 185 -7.23 -10.36 -4.73
C VAL A 185 -8.36 -11.37 -4.56
N ALA A 186 -8.55 -12.20 -5.58
CA ALA A 186 -9.48 -13.32 -5.49
C ALA A 186 -8.89 -14.44 -4.61
N GLY A 187 -9.72 -15.00 -3.73
CA GLY A 187 -9.35 -16.07 -2.82
C GLY A 187 -8.67 -15.59 -1.53
N ALA A 188 -8.10 -16.54 -0.79
CA ALA A 188 -7.43 -16.31 0.47
C ALA A 188 -5.96 -15.92 0.25
N GLY A 189 -5.71 -14.62 0.11
CA GLY A 189 -4.36 -14.07 -0.01
C GLY A 189 -3.74 -13.75 1.34
N THR A 190 -2.42 -13.84 1.44
CA THR A 190 -1.67 -13.46 2.64
C THR A 190 -0.49 -12.57 2.27
N MET A 191 -0.34 -11.45 2.98
CA MET A 191 0.78 -10.52 2.85
C MET A 191 2.11 -11.22 3.14
N GLY A 192 3.12 -10.95 2.32
CA GLY A 192 4.45 -11.55 2.44
C GLY A 192 4.56 -12.99 1.92
N ASN A 193 3.45 -13.68 1.64
CA ASN A 193 3.48 -15.01 1.04
C ASN A 193 3.05 -14.97 -0.43
N ASN A 194 1.75 -14.72 -0.66
CA ASN A 194 1.19 -14.66 -2.01
C ASN A 194 1.09 -13.25 -2.54
N ILE A 195 1.18 -12.25 -1.66
CA ILE A 195 1.07 -10.84 -2.00
C ILE A 195 2.34 -10.16 -1.53
N LEU A 196 3.10 -9.64 -2.48
CA LEU A 196 4.28 -8.84 -2.25
C LEU A 196 3.90 -7.35 -2.29
N TRP A 197 4.39 -6.61 -1.31
CA TRP A 197 4.41 -5.16 -1.35
C TRP A 197 5.76 -4.67 -0.83
N SER A 198 6.53 -4.06 -1.72
CA SER A 198 7.78 -3.37 -1.41
C SER A 198 7.78 -2.04 -2.13
N ALA A 199 7.88 -0.93 -1.42
CA ALA A 199 7.90 0.37 -2.05
C ALA A 199 8.69 1.38 -1.21
N SER A 200 9.10 2.46 -1.85
CA SER A 200 9.55 3.67 -1.16
C SER A 200 8.37 4.59 -0.91
N MET A 201 8.39 5.29 0.22
CA MET A 201 7.41 6.29 0.61
C MET A 201 8.14 7.58 0.96
N SER A 202 7.60 8.71 0.52
CA SER A 202 7.95 10.02 1.07
C SER A 202 6.77 10.63 1.80
N ILE A 203 7.06 11.22 2.95
CA ILE A 203 6.11 12.03 3.72
C ILE A 203 6.72 13.40 4.05
N LYS A 204 5.85 14.34 4.39
CA LYS A 204 6.21 15.57 5.07
C LYS A 204 5.96 15.38 6.57
N ASP A 205 6.99 15.56 7.38
CA ASP A 205 6.85 15.60 8.83
C ASP A 205 5.99 16.80 9.21
N GLY A 206 4.92 16.54 9.96
CA GLY A 206 3.97 17.53 10.43
C GLY A 206 4.50 18.46 11.53
N VAL A 207 5.65 18.15 12.12
CA VAL A 207 6.31 18.96 13.17
C VAL A 207 7.37 19.86 12.57
N THR A 208 8.37 19.28 11.88
CA THR A 208 9.50 20.06 11.36
C THR A 208 9.28 20.56 9.94
N GLY A 209 8.34 19.96 9.21
CA GLY A 209 8.21 20.17 7.77
C GLY A 209 9.39 19.57 6.99
N ALA A 210 10.22 18.70 7.58
CA ALA A 210 11.21 17.96 6.82
C ALA A 210 10.55 16.90 5.92
N THR A 211 11.21 16.55 4.83
CA THR A 211 10.79 15.41 4.01
C THR A 211 11.51 14.17 4.49
N ASP A 212 10.74 13.14 4.86
CA ASP A 212 11.26 11.81 5.20
C ASP A 212 10.98 10.86 4.03
N GLN A 213 11.99 10.08 3.64
CA GLN A 213 11.92 9.09 2.57
C GLN A 213 12.54 7.77 3.04
N ARG A 214 11.80 6.67 2.97
CA ARG A 214 12.35 5.33 3.28
C ARG A 214 11.70 4.25 2.41
N ILE A 215 12.38 3.11 2.31
CA ILE A 215 11.85 1.90 1.68
C ILE A 215 11.36 0.93 2.75
N SER A 216 10.24 0.28 2.48
CA SER A 216 9.65 -0.71 3.39
C SER A 216 9.00 -1.84 2.61
N THR A 217 9.06 -3.05 3.18
CA THR A 217 8.52 -4.26 2.56
C THR A 217 7.81 -5.14 3.57
N PHE A 218 6.72 -5.78 3.16
CA PHE A 218 6.10 -6.86 3.93
C PHE A 218 6.87 -8.14 3.69
N ILE A 219 7.72 -8.50 4.64
CA ILE A 219 8.49 -9.74 4.61
C ILE A 219 7.66 -10.84 5.29
N PRO A 220 7.57 -12.05 4.74
CA PRO A 220 7.04 -13.18 5.49
C PRO A 220 7.86 -13.36 6.77
N ALA A 221 7.20 -13.64 7.89
CA ALA A 221 7.87 -13.84 9.17
C ALA A 221 9.03 -14.84 9.01
N PRO A 222 10.23 -14.60 9.57
CA PRO A 222 11.41 -15.46 9.35
C PRO A 222 11.17 -16.97 9.59
N GLY A 223 10.22 -17.32 10.46
CA GLY A 223 9.81 -18.71 10.72
C GLY A 223 9.09 -19.41 9.54
N ALA A 224 8.44 -18.67 8.64
CA ALA A 224 7.79 -19.23 7.46
C ALA A 224 8.79 -19.71 6.40
N LEU A 225 9.97 -19.08 6.34
CA LEU A 225 11.08 -19.54 5.48
C LEU A 225 11.80 -20.76 6.09
N ALA A 226 11.93 -20.81 7.42
CA ALA A 226 12.58 -21.92 8.12
C ALA A 226 11.79 -23.23 8.05
N LEU A 227 10.45 -23.20 8.09
CA LEU A 227 9.62 -24.41 8.04
C LEU A 227 9.64 -25.09 6.66
N LEU A 228 9.83 -24.33 5.58
CA LEU A 228 10.02 -24.87 4.23
C LEU A 228 11.38 -25.57 4.08
N GLY A 229 12.41 -25.09 4.79
CA GLY A 229 13.73 -25.72 4.83
C GLY A 229 13.80 -27.01 5.65
N ILE A 230 13.00 -27.14 6.72
CA ILE A 230 13.02 -28.32 7.62
C ILE A 230 12.17 -29.47 7.06
N ALA A 231 11.08 -29.19 6.33
CA ALA A 231 10.27 -30.22 5.68
C ALA A 231 11.06 -31.06 4.63
N GLY A 232 12.16 -30.50 4.08
CA GLY A 232 13.03 -31.18 3.11
C GLY A 232 14.01 -32.19 3.71
N PHE A 233 14.29 -32.14 5.02
CA PHE A 233 15.30 -33.00 5.67
C PHE A 233 14.71 -34.15 6.50
N ALA A 234 13.39 -34.22 6.66
CA ALA A 234 12.74 -35.21 7.53
C ALA A 234 12.41 -36.56 6.87
N SER A 235 12.88 -36.86 5.65
CA SER A 235 12.55 -38.14 4.98
C SER A 235 13.74 -38.84 4.29
N ARG A 236 14.50 -39.63 5.08
CA ARG A 236 14.95 -41.01 4.75
C ARG A 236 16.00 -41.50 5.75
N ARG A 237 15.56 -42.24 6.77
CA ARG A 237 16.34 -43.39 7.26
C ARG A 237 15.73 -44.63 6.63
N ARG A 238 16.32 -45.09 5.51
CA ARG A 238 16.12 -46.46 5.03
C ARG A 238 16.83 -47.37 6.03
N ARG A 239 16.07 -48.26 6.66
CA ARG A 239 16.58 -49.38 7.45
C ARG A 239 17.43 -50.28 6.54
N ALA A 240 18.60 -50.68 7.03
CA ALA A 240 19.31 -51.87 6.58
C ALA A 240 18.88 -53.04 7.48
#